data_AF-H2Y1T6-F1
#
_entry.id   AF-H2Y1T6-F1
#
_cell.length_a   1.000
_cell.length_b   1.000
_cell.length_c   1.000
_cell.angle_alpha   90.00
_cell.angle_beta   90.00
_cell.angle_gamma   90.00
#
_symmetry.space_group_name_H-M   'P 1'
#
loop_
_entity.id
_entity.type
_entity.pdbx_description
1 polymer ?
#
loop_
_entity_poly.entity_id
_entity_poly.type
_entity_poly.pdbx_seq_one_letter_code
_entity_poly.pdbx_strand_id
1 'polypeptide(L)'
;MVNSKRKDLIRDMLIYYFGLFLVCSAHYSLLHLQSSLNVQDGLGVASVTANYAAVLFGGIFLSSNFLFFLDMKTGMVVTDATYLFFVAANFYPEFYTLVPASIIAGFGKILFWVSAGAFNVYFAKSLATTGSKDLNNYVSNVTACNICTFQLSTIAGNLISFGVFSSAGETASNVSANGTDSGLVLADVCGANDCQDPNITSQLLSQYKPANETILYIVLSVFVALNGIGLLLHLIFAPLSTKRYTAPPNMKLKEEINHNYVDDDEDIKQKQHEVETTEDLDSDAHDDKNKFTFKSAWLELKGSIRQYGSLVQLLLIPVFFQVGFFNGFSSSEITRAYASCVFGVSQVGISMAITATFATVSSLISGKVCSRFGR
;
A
#
# COMPACT_ATOMS: atom_id res chain seq x y z
N MET A 1 19.79 -2.36 -31.25
CA MET A 1 19.82 -3.20 -30.03
C MET A 1 19.21 -2.50 -28.81
N VAL A 2 19.60 -1.25 -28.49
CA VAL A 2 19.06 -0.46 -27.35
C VAL A 2 17.53 -0.29 -27.40
N ASN A 3 16.96 0.02 -28.57
CA ASN A 3 15.51 0.16 -28.72
C ASN A 3 14.71 -1.14 -28.51
N SER A 4 15.30 -2.32 -28.73
CA SER A 4 14.64 -3.60 -28.46
C SER A 4 14.58 -3.85 -26.96
N LYS A 5 15.73 -3.74 -26.27
CA LYS A 5 15.82 -3.91 -24.80
C LYS A 5 14.89 -2.97 -24.05
N ARG A 6 14.76 -1.71 -24.50
CA ARG A 6 13.85 -0.73 -23.89
C ARG A 6 12.37 -1.11 -24.09
N LYS A 7 12.00 -1.66 -25.25
CA LYS A 7 10.63 -2.14 -25.49
C LYS A 7 10.30 -3.34 -24.62
N ASP A 8 11.22 -4.29 -24.49
CA ASP A 8 11.07 -5.45 -23.60
C ASP A 8 10.90 -5.01 -22.14
N LEU A 9 11.74 -4.08 -21.66
CA LEU A 9 11.63 -3.52 -20.31
C LEU A 9 10.28 -2.84 -20.06
N ILE A 10 9.80 -2.03 -21.01
CA ILE A 10 8.50 -1.36 -20.90
C ILE A 10 7.37 -2.39 -20.87
N ARG A 11 7.43 -3.43 -21.72
CA ARG A 11 6.46 -4.53 -21.70
C ARG A 11 6.42 -5.20 -20.32
N ASP A 12 7.58 -5.56 -19.77
CA ASP A 12 7.65 -6.24 -18.48
C ASP A 12 7.15 -5.33 -17.34
N MET A 13 7.46 -4.03 -17.42
CA MET A 13 6.94 -3.01 -16.50
C MET A 13 5.42 -2.86 -16.57
N LEU A 14 4.83 -2.90 -17.78
CA LEU A 14 3.37 -2.84 -17.96
C LEU A 14 2.68 -4.09 -17.43
N ILE A 15 3.24 -5.28 -17.65
CA ILE A 15 2.71 -6.54 -17.12
C ILE A 15 2.74 -6.51 -15.59
N TYR A 16 3.85 -6.05 -15.00
CA TYR A 16 3.97 -5.86 -13.55
C TYR A 16 2.90 -4.92 -13.00
N TYR A 17 2.73 -3.72 -13.59
CA TYR A 17 1.71 -2.79 -13.10
C TYR A 17 0.29 -3.30 -13.31
N PHE A 18 0.04 -4.08 -14.36
CA PHE A 18 -1.26 -4.69 -14.57
C PHE A 18 -1.55 -5.78 -13.53
N GLY A 19 -0.57 -6.63 -13.19
CA GLY A 19 -0.69 -7.58 -12.08
C GLY A 19 -0.98 -6.89 -10.75
N LEU A 20 -0.21 -5.84 -10.45
CA LEU A 20 -0.40 -4.99 -9.27
C LEU A 20 -1.80 -4.38 -9.21
N PHE A 21 -2.29 -3.87 -10.34
CA PHE A 21 -3.63 -3.31 -10.45
C PHE A 21 -4.70 -4.33 -10.08
N LEU A 22 -4.63 -5.56 -10.60
CA LEU A 22 -5.63 -6.60 -10.34
C LEU A 22 -5.63 -7.03 -8.87
N VAL A 23 -4.44 -7.30 -8.31
CA VAL A 23 -4.27 -7.73 -6.91
C VAL A 23 -4.80 -6.67 -5.95
N CYS A 24 -4.38 -5.42 -6.13
CA CYS A 24 -4.78 -4.31 -5.26
C CYS A 24 -6.26 -3.97 -5.38
N SER A 25 -6.84 -4.10 -6.58
CA SER A 25 -8.29 -3.85 -6.78
C SER A 25 -9.13 -4.75 -5.88
N ALA A 26 -8.83 -6.05 -5.88
CA ALA A 26 -9.52 -7.03 -5.05
C ALA A 26 -9.26 -6.79 -3.56
N HIS A 27 -8.00 -6.66 -3.15
CA HIS A 27 -7.63 -6.62 -1.74
C HIS A 27 -8.15 -5.35 -1.03
N TYR A 28 -7.93 -4.17 -1.62
CA TYR A 28 -8.31 -2.91 -0.96
C TYR A 28 -9.80 -2.67 -0.97
N SER A 29 -10.50 -3.04 -2.05
CA SER A 29 -11.96 -2.96 -2.06
C SER A 29 -12.58 -3.88 -1.01
N LEU A 30 -12.06 -5.11 -0.87
CA LEU A 30 -12.53 -6.01 0.17
C LEU A 30 -12.24 -5.48 1.59
N LEU A 31 -11.07 -4.87 1.81
CA LEU A 31 -10.74 -4.22 3.09
C LEU A 31 -11.72 -3.10 3.45
N HIS A 32 -12.12 -2.27 2.48
CA HIS A 32 -13.11 -1.21 2.70
C HIS A 32 -14.50 -1.75 3.04
N LEU A 33 -14.86 -2.91 2.51
CA LEU A 33 -16.14 -3.56 2.79
C LEU A 33 -16.18 -4.28 4.15
N GLN A 34 -15.04 -4.51 4.81
CA GLN A 34 -14.97 -5.37 5.99
C GLN A 34 -15.84 -4.90 7.16
N SER A 35 -15.70 -3.63 7.57
CA SER A 35 -16.44 -3.09 8.72
C SER A 35 -17.95 -3.08 8.51
N SER A 36 -18.39 -3.09 7.25
CA SER A 36 -19.79 -3.18 6.83
C SER A 36 -20.29 -4.62 6.75
N LEU A 37 -19.64 -5.46 5.93
CA LEU A 37 -20.12 -6.82 5.66
C LEU A 37 -20.10 -7.69 6.92
N ASN A 38 -19.09 -7.51 7.76
CA ASN A 38 -18.85 -8.27 8.96
C ASN A 38 -19.14 -7.42 10.22
N VAL A 39 -20.26 -6.69 10.21
CA VAL A 39 -20.62 -5.77 11.31
C VAL A 39 -20.96 -6.47 12.63
N GLN A 40 -21.51 -7.69 12.55
CA GLN A 40 -21.92 -8.48 13.72
C GLN A 40 -20.72 -8.72 14.66
N ASP A 41 -20.93 -8.47 15.95
CA ASP A 41 -19.93 -8.58 17.02
C ASP A 41 -18.62 -7.80 16.78
N GLY A 42 -18.60 -6.87 15.83
CA GLY A 42 -17.42 -6.10 15.45
C GLY A 42 -16.34 -6.91 14.70
N LEU A 43 -16.68 -8.08 14.14
CA LEU A 43 -15.74 -8.98 13.45
C LEU A 43 -14.93 -8.27 12.35
N GLY A 44 -15.59 -7.46 11.52
CA GLY A 44 -14.96 -6.74 10.40
C GLY A 44 -13.94 -5.71 10.87
N VAL A 45 -14.27 -4.95 11.91
CA VAL A 45 -13.34 -3.99 12.51
C VAL A 45 -12.17 -4.72 13.18
N ALA A 46 -12.43 -5.77 13.95
CA ALA A 46 -11.39 -6.58 14.58
C ALA A 46 -10.41 -7.17 13.55
N SER A 47 -10.93 -7.67 12.44
CA SER A 47 -10.16 -8.16 11.28
C SER A 47 -9.26 -7.08 10.70
N VAL A 48 -9.79 -5.89 10.39
CA VAL A 48 -9.02 -4.77 9.83
C VAL A 48 -7.99 -4.25 10.83
N THR A 49 -8.34 -4.14 12.11
CA THR A 49 -7.41 -3.77 13.19
C THR A 49 -6.26 -4.75 13.29
N ALA A 50 -6.53 -6.06 13.23
CA ALA A 50 -5.49 -7.09 13.25
C ALA A 50 -4.56 -7.00 12.03
N ASN A 51 -5.10 -6.69 10.84
CA ASN A 51 -4.29 -6.44 9.64
C ASN A 51 -3.30 -5.28 9.85
N TYR A 52 -3.78 -4.12 10.29
CA TYR A 52 -2.94 -2.94 10.50
C TYR A 52 -1.97 -3.10 11.68
N ALA A 53 -2.37 -3.82 12.74
CA ALA A 53 -1.46 -4.17 13.82
C ALA A 53 -0.31 -5.06 13.30
N ALA A 54 -0.60 -6.05 12.47
CA ALA A 54 0.42 -6.89 11.85
C ALA A 54 1.34 -6.08 10.91
N VAL A 55 0.81 -5.09 10.18
CA VAL A 55 1.65 -4.15 9.40
C VAL A 55 2.61 -3.37 10.31
N LEU A 56 2.13 -2.88 11.46
CA LEU A 56 2.95 -2.13 12.43
C LEU A 56 4.11 -2.99 12.97
N PHE A 57 3.80 -4.17 13.50
CA PHE A 57 4.82 -5.11 13.99
C PHE A 57 5.74 -5.56 12.85
N GLY A 58 5.15 -5.86 11.69
CA GLY A 58 5.89 -6.23 10.49
C GLY A 58 6.86 -5.13 10.03
N GLY A 59 6.47 -3.86 10.12
CA GLY A 59 7.32 -2.73 9.75
C GLY A 59 8.59 -2.63 10.60
N ILE A 60 8.52 -2.98 11.89
CA ILE A 60 9.67 -2.94 12.80
C ILE A 60 10.66 -4.06 12.47
N PHE A 61 10.16 -5.28 12.21
CA PHE A 61 11.02 -6.46 12.07
C PHE A 61 11.37 -6.81 10.62
N LEU A 62 10.44 -6.66 9.68
CA LEU A 62 10.61 -7.12 8.29
C LEU A 62 11.26 -6.05 7.40
N SER A 63 10.95 -4.76 7.55
CA SER A 63 11.44 -3.71 6.62
C SER A 63 12.97 -3.67 6.48
N SER A 64 13.71 -3.94 7.56
CA SER A 64 15.18 -3.94 7.57
C SER A 64 15.79 -5.32 7.31
N ASN A 65 15.03 -6.41 7.42
CA ASN A 65 15.61 -7.78 7.38
C ASN A 65 15.17 -8.59 6.16
N PHE A 66 14.07 -8.23 5.50
CA PHE A 66 13.46 -9.10 4.49
C PHE A 66 14.14 -9.07 3.13
N LEU A 67 14.78 -7.94 2.77
CA LEU A 67 15.55 -7.79 1.52
C LEU A 67 16.77 -8.73 1.43
N PHE A 68 17.13 -9.39 2.53
CA PHE A 68 18.27 -10.31 2.59
C PHE A 68 17.90 -11.77 2.34
N PHE A 69 16.65 -12.16 2.64
CA PHE A 69 16.21 -13.56 2.57
C PHE A 69 15.46 -13.87 1.27
N LEU A 70 14.68 -12.90 0.79
CA LEU A 70 13.80 -13.08 -0.35
C LEU A 70 14.17 -12.08 -1.44
N ASP A 71 14.22 -12.55 -2.68
CA ASP A 71 14.35 -11.66 -3.83
C ASP A 71 13.04 -10.88 -4.05
N MET A 72 13.12 -9.77 -4.78
CA MET A 72 11.97 -8.88 -4.98
C MET A 72 10.77 -9.61 -5.63
N LYS A 73 11.05 -10.60 -6.49
CA LYS A 73 10.01 -11.43 -7.12
C LYS A 73 9.31 -12.32 -6.11
N THR A 74 10.05 -13.10 -5.32
CA THR A 74 9.42 -13.96 -4.29
C THR A 74 8.70 -13.12 -3.26
N GLY A 75 9.24 -11.96 -2.87
CA GLY A 75 8.55 -11.02 -1.98
C GLY A 75 7.17 -10.60 -2.51
N MET A 76 7.09 -10.26 -3.80
CA MET A 76 5.82 -9.91 -4.43
C MET A 76 4.87 -11.11 -4.54
N VAL A 77 5.35 -12.28 -4.96
CA VAL A 77 4.52 -13.50 -5.06
C VAL A 77 3.96 -13.93 -3.71
N VAL A 78 4.77 -13.87 -2.64
CA VAL A 78 4.32 -14.17 -1.27
C VAL A 78 3.24 -13.18 -0.84
N THR A 79 3.44 -11.89 -1.12
CA THR A 79 2.44 -10.86 -0.85
C THR A 79 1.12 -11.18 -1.53
N ASP A 80 1.13 -11.41 -2.83
CA ASP A 80 -0.07 -11.71 -3.61
C ASP A 80 -0.79 -12.96 -3.05
N ALA A 81 -0.03 -14.00 -2.69
CA ALA A 81 -0.59 -15.22 -2.09
C ALA A 81 -1.25 -14.94 -0.73
N THR A 82 -0.65 -14.09 0.12
CA THR A 82 -1.29 -13.72 1.40
C THR A 82 -2.57 -12.90 1.20
N TYR A 83 -2.62 -12.05 0.17
CA TYR A 83 -3.84 -11.31 -0.18
C TYR A 83 -4.92 -12.25 -0.71
N LEU A 84 -4.56 -13.21 -1.58
CA LEU A 84 -5.47 -14.25 -2.06
C LEU A 84 -6.05 -15.06 -0.90
N PHE A 85 -5.21 -15.44 0.07
CA PHE A 85 -5.64 -16.16 1.26
C PHE A 85 -6.65 -15.36 2.08
N PHE A 86 -6.41 -14.05 2.30
CA PHE A 86 -7.36 -13.18 2.98
C PHE A 86 -8.69 -13.05 2.22
N VAL A 87 -8.65 -12.89 0.90
CA VAL A 87 -9.87 -12.85 0.07
C VAL A 87 -10.63 -14.18 0.17
N ALA A 88 -9.94 -15.31 0.12
CA ALA A 88 -10.55 -16.64 0.26
C ALA A 88 -11.14 -16.89 1.65
N ALA A 89 -10.52 -16.39 2.73
CA ALA A 89 -11.04 -16.53 4.08
C ALA A 89 -12.41 -15.85 4.27
N ASN A 90 -12.74 -14.86 3.44
CA ASN A 90 -14.03 -14.16 3.48
C ASN A 90 -15.21 -15.00 2.98
N PHE A 91 -14.99 -16.19 2.39
CA PHE A 91 -16.09 -17.12 2.10
C PHE A 91 -16.70 -17.74 3.37
N TYR A 92 -15.95 -17.73 4.48
CA TYR A 92 -16.39 -18.22 5.79
C TYR A 92 -15.95 -17.22 6.87
N PRO A 93 -16.61 -16.04 6.96
CA PRO A 93 -16.16 -14.95 7.81
C PRO A 93 -16.50 -15.21 9.28
N GLU A 94 -15.54 -15.76 10.02
CA GLU A 94 -15.62 -16.03 11.45
C GLU A 94 -14.38 -15.49 12.15
N PHE A 95 -14.43 -15.25 13.46
CA PHE A 95 -13.27 -14.73 14.21
C PHE A 95 -12.02 -15.62 14.02
N TYR A 96 -12.20 -16.94 14.04
CA TYR A 96 -11.11 -17.90 13.93
C TYR A 96 -10.58 -18.11 12.50
N THR A 97 -11.27 -17.65 11.47
CA THR A 97 -10.81 -17.70 10.07
C THR A 97 -10.26 -16.34 9.63
N LEU A 98 -11.04 -15.28 9.86
CA LEU A 98 -10.82 -13.97 9.29
C LEU A 98 -9.71 -13.20 10.01
N VAL A 99 -9.66 -13.25 11.35
CA VAL A 99 -8.61 -12.55 12.12
C VAL A 99 -7.22 -13.12 11.83
N PRO A 100 -7.00 -14.45 11.86
CA PRO A 100 -5.70 -15.01 11.47
C PRO A 100 -5.33 -14.70 10.02
N ALA A 101 -6.28 -14.77 9.08
CA ALA A 101 -6.03 -14.42 7.68
C ALA A 101 -5.65 -12.94 7.52
N SER A 102 -6.27 -12.04 8.29
CA SER A 102 -5.93 -10.62 8.32
C SER A 102 -4.53 -10.35 8.85
N ILE A 103 -4.08 -11.07 9.88
CA ILE A 103 -2.71 -10.98 10.40
C ILE A 103 -1.71 -11.39 9.31
N ILE A 104 -1.96 -12.52 8.64
CA ILE A 104 -1.12 -13.02 7.54
C ILE A 104 -1.05 -11.99 6.41
N ALA A 105 -2.20 -11.46 5.97
CA ALA A 105 -2.24 -10.42 4.95
C ALA A 105 -1.61 -9.09 5.41
N GLY A 106 -1.62 -8.78 6.71
CA GLY A 106 -0.93 -7.60 7.25
C GLY A 106 0.59 -7.72 7.13
N PHE A 107 1.16 -8.89 7.43
CA PHE A 107 2.58 -9.17 7.13
C PHE A 107 2.87 -9.16 5.62
N GLY A 108 1.94 -9.68 4.81
CA GLY A 108 1.99 -9.54 3.35
C GLY A 108 2.01 -8.08 2.89
N LYS A 109 1.21 -7.21 3.52
CA LYS A 109 1.09 -5.80 3.16
C LYS A 109 2.34 -4.98 3.46
N ILE A 110 3.10 -5.29 4.51
CA ILE A 110 4.42 -4.65 4.68
C ILE A 110 5.40 -5.14 3.62
N LEU A 111 5.37 -6.44 3.29
CA LEU A 111 6.21 -7.03 2.25
C LEU A 111 5.90 -6.47 0.85
N PHE A 112 4.64 -6.17 0.58
CA PHE A 112 4.18 -5.47 -0.62
C PHE A 112 4.96 -4.18 -0.83
N TRP A 113 4.95 -3.27 0.15
CA TRP A 113 5.55 -1.94 0.02
C TRP A 113 7.08 -2.02 -0.16
N VAL A 114 7.72 -2.97 0.52
CA VAL A 114 9.16 -3.22 0.38
C VAL A 114 9.48 -3.75 -1.02
N SER A 115 8.74 -4.75 -1.50
CA SER A 115 8.96 -5.38 -2.81
C SER A 115 8.64 -4.40 -3.95
N ALA A 116 7.53 -3.66 -3.85
CA ALA A 116 7.15 -2.63 -4.80
C ALA A 116 8.20 -1.51 -4.88
N GLY A 117 8.75 -1.08 -3.74
CA GLY A 117 9.86 -0.13 -3.69
C GLY A 117 11.11 -0.65 -4.42
N ALA A 118 11.45 -1.92 -4.23
CA ALA A 118 12.56 -2.56 -4.94
C ALA A 118 12.32 -2.59 -6.47
N PHE A 119 11.12 -2.95 -6.92
CA PHE A 119 10.74 -2.90 -8.34
C PHE A 119 10.81 -1.48 -8.90
N ASN A 120 10.36 -0.46 -8.16
CA ASN A 120 10.44 0.94 -8.59
C ASN A 120 11.88 1.36 -8.86
N VAL A 121 12.81 1.02 -7.96
CA VAL A 121 14.24 1.31 -8.14
C VAL A 121 14.83 0.48 -9.29
N TYR A 122 14.46 -0.79 -9.41
CA TYR A 122 14.91 -1.66 -10.50
C TYR A 122 14.53 -1.10 -11.87
N PHE A 123 13.25 -0.76 -12.08
CA PHE A 123 12.79 -0.19 -13.34
C PHE A 123 13.40 1.18 -13.59
N ALA A 124 13.54 2.03 -12.57
CA ALA A 124 14.18 3.34 -12.70
C ALA A 124 15.64 3.24 -13.15
N LYS A 125 16.44 2.37 -12.51
CA LYS A 125 17.84 2.13 -12.91
C LYS A 125 17.91 1.56 -14.32
N SER A 126 17.07 0.60 -14.65
CA SER A 126 17.03 -0.03 -15.97
C SER A 126 16.67 0.98 -17.07
N LEU A 127 15.72 1.89 -16.80
CA LEU A 127 15.36 2.98 -17.71
C LEU A 127 16.48 4.03 -17.84
N ALA A 128 17.18 4.32 -16.75
CA ALA A 128 18.29 5.28 -16.76
C ALA A 128 19.46 4.82 -17.65
N THR A 129 19.75 3.52 -17.73
CA THR A 129 20.82 3.00 -18.62
C THR A 129 20.55 3.20 -20.11
N THR A 130 19.29 3.39 -20.50
CA THR A 130 18.88 3.61 -21.90
C THR A 130 18.34 5.02 -22.14
N GLY A 131 18.48 5.89 -21.14
CA GLY A 131 17.86 7.20 -21.06
C GLY A 131 18.87 8.34 -20.95
N SER A 132 18.37 9.58 -21.01
CA SER A 132 19.17 10.80 -20.90
C SER A 132 18.87 11.64 -19.65
N LYS A 133 17.86 11.25 -18.86
CA LYS A 133 17.51 11.96 -17.62
C LYS A 133 18.32 11.42 -16.44
N ASP A 134 18.45 12.22 -15.39
CA ASP A 134 19.04 11.77 -14.14
C ASP A 134 18.24 10.63 -13.48
N LEU A 135 18.94 9.77 -12.73
CA LEU A 135 18.33 8.64 -12.04
C LEU A 135 17.18 9.07 -11.12
N ASN A 136 17.32 10.20 -10.41
CA ASN A 136 16.29 10.73 -9.51
C ASN A 136 14.98 11.03 -10.26
N ASN A 137 15.06 11.54 -11.49
CA ASN A 137 13.89 11.78 -12.31
C ASN A 137 13.22 10.47 -12.75
N TYR A 138 14.00 9.43 -13.06
CA TYR A 138 13.44 8.11 -13.35
C TYR A 138 12.78 7.47 -12.13
N VAL A 139 13.42 7.54 -10.95
CA VAL A 139 12.85 7.03 -9.69
C VAL A 139 11.53 7.75 -9.38
N SER A 140 11.50 9.07 -9.51
CA SER A 140 10.28 9.86 -9.30
C SER A 140 9.16 9.45 -10.27
N ASN A 141 9.46 9.31 -11.57
CA ASN A 141 8.44 8.95 -12.57
C ASN A 141 7.89 7.53 -12.35
N VAL A 142 8.77 6.56 -12.09
CA VAL A 142 8.37 5.17 -11.85
C VAL A 142 7.57 5.06 -10.54
N THR A 143 7.99 5.75 -9.49
CA THR A 143 7.24 5.81 -8.23
C THR A 143 5.86 6.44 -8.43
N ALA A 144 5.76 7.51 -9.22
CA ALA A 144 4.47 8.11 -9.57
C ALA A 144 3.57 7.13 -10.33
N CYS A 145 4.11 6.37 -11.29
CA CYS A 145 3.36 5.31 -11.97
C CYS A 145 2.82 4.27 -10.97
N ASN A 146 3.64 3.80 -10.03
CA ASN A 146 3.24 2.84 -9.02
C ASN A 146 2.10 3.37 -8.13
N ILE A 147 2.19 4.61 -7.65
CA ILE A 147 1.13 5.24 -6.86
C ILE A 147 -0.15 5.45 -7.69
N CYS A 148 -0.03 5.85 -8.96
CA CYS A 148 -1.19 5.97 -9.85
C CYS A 148 -1.89 4.62 -10.07
N THR A 149 -1.13 3.55 -10.29
CA THR A 149 -1.68 2.19 -10.40
C THR A 149 -2.45 1.80 -9.15
N PHE A 150 -1.91 2.12 -7.97
CA PHE A 150 -2.58 1.86 -6.69
C PHE A 150 -3.91 2.61 -6.57
N GLN A 151 -3.94 3.91 -6.86
CA GLN A 151 -5.17 4.70 -6.78
C GLN A 151 -6.21 4.22 -7.79
N LEU A 152 -5.80 3.95 -9.03
CA LEU A 152 -6.69 3.40 -10.05
C LEU A 152 -7.25 2.04 -9.65
N SER A 153 -6.44 1.18 -9.03
CA SER A 153 -6.90 -0.13 -8.55
C SER A 153 -7.95 0.02 -7.44
N THR A 154 -7.76 0.97 -6.53
CA THR A 154 -8.71 1.25 -5.45
C THR A 154 -10.04 1.72 -6.03
N ILE A 155 -10.01 2.60 -7.03
CA ILE A 155 -11.22 3.05 -7.74
C ILE A 155 -11.89 1.87 -8.44
N ALA A 156 -11.15 1.11 -9.24
CA ALA A 156 -11.68 0.01 -10.04
C ALA A 156 -12.29 -1.10 -9.17
N GLY A 157 -11.59 -1.55 -8.13
CA GLY A 157 -12.09 -2.57 -7.20
C GLY A 157 -13.41 -2.16 -6.54
N ASN A 158 -13.48 -0.92 -6.05
CA ASN A 158 -14.70 -0.42 -5.41
C ASN A 158 -15.86 -0.19 -6.38
N LEU A 159 -15.58 0.13 -7.65
CA LEU A 159 -16.62 0.15 -8.70
C LEU A 159 -17.10 -1.26 -9.08
N ILE A 160 -16.22 -2.26 -9.04
CA ILE A 160 -16.61 -3.67 -9.27
C ILE A 160 -17.58 -4.13 -8.18
N SER A 161 -17.27 -3.89 -6.90
CA SER A 161 -18.19 -4.25 -5.82
C SER A 161 -19.52 -3.49 -5.93
N PHE A 162 -19.48 -2.20 -6.23
CA PHE A 162 -20.70 -1.40 -6.45
C PHE A 162 -21.55 -1.96 -7.59
N GLY A 163 -20.94 -2.28 -8.74
CA GLY A 163 -21.65 -2.78 -9.91
C GLY A 163 -22.32 -4.13 -9.64
N VAL A 164 -21.63 -5.04 -8.96
CA VAL A 164 -22.20 -6.35 -8.59
C VAL A 164 -23.33 -6.18 -7.58
N PHE A 165 -23.14 -5.41 -6.50
CA PHE A 165 -24.20 -5.19 -5.51
C PHE A 165 -25.42 -4.45 -6.09
N SER A 166 -25.22 -3.51 -7.00
CA SER A 166 -26.32 -2.77 -7.64
C SER A 166 -27.08 -3.62 -8.67
N SER A 167 -26.41 -4.57 -9.32
CA SER A 167 -27.04 -5.47 -10.30
C SER A 167 -28.07 -6.42 -9.69
N ALA A 168 -28.01 -6.63 -8.38
CA ALA A 168 -28.87 -7.55 -7.66
C ALA A 168 -30.29 -7.02 -7.37
N GLY A 169 -30.60 -5.79 -7.78
CA GLY A 169 -31.86 -5.12 -7.50
C GLY A 169 -31.88 -4.56 -6.08
N GLU A 170 -32.33 -3.31 -5.95
CA GLU A 170 -32.54 -2.67 -4.65
C GLU A 170 -33.56 -3.49 -3.85
N THR A 171 -33.09 -4.28 -2.90
CA THR A 171 -33.90 -4.56 -1.71
C THR A 171 -33.56 -3.50 -0.67
N ALA A 172 -33.63 -2.22 -1.08
CA ALA A 172 -33.85 -1.17 -0.11
C ALA A 172 -35.22 -1.48 0.48
N SER A 173 -35.22 -2.13 1.64
CA SER A 173 -36.42 -2.18 2.45
C SER A 173 -36.87 -0.73 2.60
N ASN A 174 -38.13 -0.47 2.30
CA ASN A 174 -38.82 0.78 2.59
C ASN A 174 -38.85 1.01 4.11
N VAL A 175 -37.69 1.17 4.77
CA VAL A 175 -37.61 1.89 6.03
C VAL A 175 -37.76 3.33 5.60
N SER A 176 -39.02 3.70 5.39
CA SER A 176 -39.38 5.04 5.00
C SER A 176 -38.81 5.97 6.05
N ALA A 177 -38.15 7.03 5.59
CA ALA A 177 -37.81 8.19 6.40
C ALA A 177 -39.05 8.90 7.00
N ASN A 178 -40.25 8.34 6.79
CA ASN A 178 -41.52 8.69 7.40
C ASN A 178 -42.40 7.44 7.44
N GLY A 179 -42.40 6.71 8.55
CA GLY A 179 -43.19 5.50 8.73
C GLY A 179 -43.29 5.14 10.20
N THR A 180 -44.31 5.67 10.86
CA THR A 180 -44.77 5.27 12.19
C THR A 180 -45.11 3.78 12.18
N ASP A 181 -44.22 2.95 12.73
CA ASP A 181 -44.54 1.75 13.56
C ASP A 181 -43.31 0.94 14.04
N SER A 182 -42.10 1.49 13.96
CA SER A 182 -41.00 1.21 14.89
C SER A 182 -40.09 2.44 14.88
N GLY A 183 -40.04 3.18 15.99
CA GLY A 183 -39.52 4.56 16.09
C GLY A 183 -38.02 4.77 15.90
N LEU A 184 -37.39 4.08 14.95
CA LEU A 184 -35.96 4.19 14.66
C LEU A 184 -35.73 5.09 13.45
N VAL A 185 -35.44 6.37 13.70
CA VAL A 185 -35.04 7.31 12.66
C VAL A 185 -33.57 7.09 12.34
N LEU A 186 -33.26 6.77 11.08
CA LEU A 186 -31.89 6.43 10.65
C LEU A 186 -30.87 7.55 10.98
N ALA A 187 -31.31 8.81 10.91
CA ALA A 187 -30.49 9.97 11.26
C ALA A 187 -30.09 10.02 12.75
N ASP A 188 -30.86 9.40 13.64
CA ASP A 188 -30.60 9.41 15.08
C ASP A 188 -29.63 8.31 15.51
N VAL A 189 -29.33 7.34 14.63
CA VAL A 189 -28.51 6.16 14.97
C VAL A 189 -27.33 5.90 14.03
N CYS A 190 -27.30 6.54 12.85
CA CYS A 190 -26.19 6.44 11.91
C CYS A 190 -25.21 7.62 12.01
N GLY A 191 -24.08 7.51 11.32
CA GLY A 191 -23.08 8.57 11.19
C GLY A 191 -22.44 8.89 12.53
N ALA A 192 -22.52 10.15 12.95
CA ALA A 192 -21.93 10.59 14.21
C ALA A 192 -22.61 9.97 15.44
N ASN A 193 -23.85 9.46 15.29
CA ASN A 193 -24.62 8.84 16.35
C ASN A 193 -24.48 7.30 16.39
N ASP A 194 -23.64 6.70 15.54
CA ASP A 194 -23.38 5.26 15.58
C ASP A 194 -22.57 4.90 16.83
N CYS A 195 -23.26 4.48 17.88
CA CYS A 195 -22.67 4.02 19.14
C CYS A 195 -22.35 2.50 19.14
N GLN A 196 -22.45 1.80 18.01
CA GLN A 196 -22.22 0.35 17.89
C GLN A 196 -23.06 -0.51 18.86
N ASP A 197 -24.29 -0.08 19.19
CA ASP A 197 -25.18 -0.87 20.04
C ASP A 197 -25.55 -2.18 19.31
N PRO A 198 -25.30 -3.36 19.90
CA PRO A 198 -25.61 -4.65 19.27
C PRO A 198 -27.09 -4.80 18.89
N ASN A 199 -28.01 -4.27 19.69
CA ASN A 199 -29.44 -4.36 19.44
C ASN A 199 -29.83 -3.52 18.21
N ILE A 200 -29.36 -2.27 18.14
CA ILE A 200 -29.60 -1.39 17.00
C ILE A 200 -28.95 -1.98 15.73
N THR A 201 -27.69 -2.42 15.84
CA THR A 201 -26.98 -3.07 14.73
C THR A 201 -27.72 -4.30 14.22
N SER A 202 -28.29 -5.12 15.12
CA SER A 202 -29.07 -6.29 14.73
C SER A 202 -30.38 -5.93 14.00
N GLN A 203 -31.02 -4.82 14.38
CA GLN A 203 -32.21 -4.30 13.71
C GLN A 203 -31.89 -3.73 12.32
N LEU A 204 -30.73 -3.11 12.14
CA LEU A 204 -30.26 -2.57 10.86
C LEU A 204 -29.48 -3.58 10.01
N LEU A 205 -29.45 -4.86 10.35
CA LEU A 205 -28.59 -5.85 9.69
C LEU A 205 -28.79 -5.91 8.16
N SER A 206 -30.02 -5.65 7.68
CA SER A 206 -30.35 -5.58 6.25
C SER A 206 -29.66 -4.44 5.50
N GLN A 207 -29.16 -3.41 6.18
CA GLN A 207 -28.37 -2.32 5.59
C GLN A 207 -26.90 -2.73 5.40
N TYR A 208 -26.39 -3.63 6.24
CA TYR A 208 -24.98 -4.01 6.27
C TYR A 208 -24.66 -5.27 5.46
N LYS A 209 -25.63 -6.19 5.36
CA LYS A 209 -25.48 -7.44 4.60
C LYS A 209 -26.38 -7.44 3.37
N PRO A 210 -25.90 -7.92 2.21
CA PRO A 210 -26.74 -8.07 1.03
C PRO A 210 -27.85 -9.10 1.30
N ALA A 211 -29.05 -8.86 0.77
CA ALA A 211 -30.24 -9.71 0.99
C ALA A 211 -30.07 -11.15 0.46
N ASN A 212 -29.19 -11.35 -0.52
CA ASN A 212 -28.88 -12.67 -1.05
C ASN A 212 -27.37 -12.94 -0.92
N GLU A 213 -27.03 -13.98 -0.17
CA GLU A 213 -25.65 -14.45 0.03
C GLU A 213 -24.95 -14.78 -1.30
N THR A 214 -25.72 -15.14 -2.34
CA THR A 214 -25.19 -15.39 -3.68
C THR A 214 -24.45 -14.16 -4.24
N ILE A 215 -24.94 -12.95 -3.99
CA ILE A 215 -24.31 -11.71 -4.50
C ILE A 215 -22.95 -11.49 -3.84
N LEU A 216 -22.89 -11.73 -2.53
CA LEU A 216 -21.65 -11.69 -1.77
C LEU A 216 -20.63 -12.67 -2.35
N TYR A 217 -21.04 -13.93 -2.58
CA TYR A 217 -20.17 -14.93 -3.17
C TYR A 217 -19.74 -14.61 -4.62
N ILE A 218 -20.57 -13.93 -5.41
CA ILE A 218 -20.18 -13.44 -6.73
C ILE A 218 -19.05 -12.40 -6.60
N VAL A 219 -19.20 -11.39 -5.72
CA VAL A 219 -18.15 -10.38 -5.48
C VAL A 219 -16.84 -11.04 -5.02
N LEU A 220 -16.92 -11.94 -4.03
CA LEU A 220 -15.75 -12.64 -3.51
C LEU A 220 -15.07 -13.50 -4.58
N SER A 221 -15.84 -14.18 -5.43
CA SER A 221 -15.31 -14.98 -6.54
C SER A 221 -14.61 -14.12 -7.59
N VAL A 222 -15.18 -12.95 -7.91
CA VAL A 222 -14.53 -11.97 -8.81
C VAL A 222 -13.21 -11.50 -8.19
N PHE A 223 -13.18 -11.18 -6.91
CA PHE A 223 -11.96 -10.75 -6.23
C PHE A 223 -10.90 -11.86 -6.16
N VAL A 224 -11.28 -13.12 -5.92
CA VAL A 224 -10.38 -14.27 -6.02
C VAL A 224 -9.81 -14.40 -7.43
N ALA A 225 -10.63 -14.27 -8.47
CA ALA A 225 -10.19 -14.37 -9.86
C ALA A 225 -9.20 -13.25 -10.23
N LEU A 226 -9.50 -11.99 -9.89
CA LEU A 226 -8.60 -10.85 -10.14
C LEU A 226 -7.26 -11.05 -9.43
N ASN A 227 -7.30 -11.41 -8.15
CA ASN A 227 -6.10 -11.62 -7.34
C ASN A 227 -5.27 -12.80 -7.86
N GLY A 228 -5.92 -13.92 -8.20
CA GLY A 228 -5.28 -15.09 -8.79
C GLY A 228 -4.63 -14.82 -10.15
N ILE A 229 -5.29 -14.06 -11.03
CA ILE A 229 -4.70 -13.64 -12.31
C ILE A 229 -3.47 -12.76 -12.07
N GLY A 230 -3.57 -11.78 -11.17
CA GLY A 230 -2.44 -10.91 -10.85
C GLY A 230 -1.26 -11.66 -10.23
N LEU A 231 -1.52 -12.61 -9.33
CA LEU A 231 -0.53 -13.53 -8.77
C LEU A 231 0.17 -14.34 -9.87
N LEU A 232 -0.59 -14.90 -10.81
CA LEU A 232 -0.02 -15.67 -11.94
C LEU A 232 0.85 -14.77 -12.84
N LEU A 233 0.43 -13.54 -13.09
CA LEU A 233 1.23 -12.57 -13.86
C LEU A 233 2.56 -12.27 -13.17
N HIS A 234 2.56 -12.02 -11.86
CA HIS A 234 3.80 -11.78 -11.12
C HIS A 234 4.66 -13.04 -11.01
N LEU A 235 4.06 -14.21 -10.81
CA LEU A 235 4.77 -15.49 -10.75
C LEU A 235 5.52 -15.78 -12.05
N ILE A 236 4.87 -15.58 -13.20
CA ILE A 236 5.44 -15.92 -14.51
C ILE A 236 6.35 -14.80 -15.01
N PHE A 237 5.88 -13.55 -15.02
CA PHE A 237 6.51 -12.46 -15.78
C PHE A 237 7.30 -11.46 -14.94
N ALA A 238 7.16 -11.43 -13.60
CA ALA A 238 7.94 -10.48 -12.81
C ALA A 238 9.44 -10.77 -12.95
N PRO A 239 10.28 -9.74 -13.16
CA PRO A 239 11.70 -9.93 -13.34
C PRO A 239 12.36 -10.42 -12.05
N LEU A 240 13.27 -11.40 -12.19
CA LEU A 240 14.16 -11.84 -11.13
C LEU A 240 15.31 -10.82 -11.00
N SER A 241 15.50 -10.22 -9.83
CA SER A 241 16.72 -9.45 -9.58
C SER A 241 17.81 -10.39 -9.06
N THR A 242 18.72 -10.80 -9.95
CA THR A 242 19.93 -11.54 -9.58
C THR A 242 20.92 -10.71 -8.77
N LYS A 243 20.83 -9.38 -8.80
CA LYS A 243 21.55 -8.51 -7.86
C LYS A 243 20.65 -8.27 -6.65
N ARG A 244 20.90 -8.97 -5.55
CA ARG A 244 20.34 -8.62 -4.23
C ARG A 244 20.59 -7.13 -4.00
N TYR A 245 19.62 -6.44 -3.41
CA TYR A 245 19.73 -5.02 -3.08
C TYR A 245 20.97 -4.82 -2.19
N THR A 246 22.11 -4.49 -2.78
CA THR A 246 23.26 -3.96 -2.05
C THR A 246 22.89 -2.52 -1.75
N ALA A 247 22.75 -2.18 -0.47
CA ALA A 247 22.70 -0.79 -0.04
C ALA A 247 23.81 -0.02 -0.76
N PRO A 248 23.56 1.21 -1.26
CA PRO A 248 24.61 1.98 -1.92
C PRO A 248 25.81 2.10 -0.96
N PRO A 249 27.03 1.75 -1.41
CA PRO A 249 28.20 1.84 -0.55
C PRO A 249 28.42 3.31 -0.18
N ASN A 250 28.24 3.61 1.10
CA ASN A 250 28.73 4.79 1.80
C ASN A 250 28.53 6.11 1.04
N MET A 251 27.34 6.71 1.15
CA MET A 251 27.26 8.17 1.09
C MET A 251 27.94 8.69 2.35
N LYS A 252 29.26 8.94 2.26
CA LYS A 252 30.00 9.68 3.29
C LYS A 252 29.27 11.00 3.47
N LEU A 253 28.54 11.10 4.58
CA LEU A 253 27.98 12.35 5.06
C LEU A 253 29.19 13.26 5.34
N LYS A 254 29.46 14.22 4.45
CA LYS A 254 30.31 15.35 4.83
C LYS A 254 29.51 16.14 5.86
N GLU A 255 29.80 15.91 7.13
CA GLU A 255 29.45 16.83 8.21
C GLU A 255 30.30 18.10 8.01
N GLU A 256 29.73 19.12 7.37
CA GLU A 256 30.16 20.50 7.59
C GLU A 256 29.13 21.14 8.52
N ILE A 257 29.34 20.94 9.82
CA ILE A 257 28.73 21.76 10.86
C ILE A 257 29.61 23.01 10.97
N ASN A 258 29.17 24.11 10.38
CA ASN A 258 29.81 25.41 10.59
C ASN A 258 28.93 26.23 11.54
N HIS A 259 29.31 26.26 12.81
CA HIS A 259 28.83 27.23 13.77
C HIS A 259 30.04 27.76 14.55
N ASN A 260 30.09 29.09 14.70
CA ASN A 260 31.05 29.91 15.46
C ASN A 260 32.28 30.32 14.64
N TYR A 261 32.88 31.49 14.84
CA TYR A 261 32.58 32.79 15.44
C TYR A 261 33.76 33.66 14.95
N VAL A 262 33.60 34.97 14.93
CA VAL A 262 34.62 35.94 14.49
C VAL A 262 35.92 35.79 15.32
N ASP A 263 37.08 35.66 14.66
CA ASP A 263 38.28 36.50 14.81
C ASP A 263 39.47 35.97 13.96
N ASP A 264 40.05 36.91 13.21
CA ASP A 264 41.42 37.10 12.70
C ASP A 264 42.28 36.02 11.99
N ASP A 265 42.95 36.57 10.97
CA ASP A 265 44.22 36.25 10.29
C ASP A 265 44.34 35.21 9.15
N GLU A 266 44.65 35.80 7.98
CA GLU A 266 45.57 35.46 6.90
C GLU A 266 45.68 34.04 6.25
N ASP A 267 45.71 34.13 4.92
CA ASP A 267 46.53 33.36 3.95
C ASP A 267 45.96 32.23 3.05
N ILE A 268 45.69 32.66 1.81
CA ILE A 268 46.26 32.16 0.53
C ILE A 268 45.74 30.83 -0.08
N LYS A 269 44.85 31.03 -1.09
CA LYS A 269 44.88 30.61 -2.52
C LYS A 269 45.15 29.14 -2.93
N GLN A 270 44.20 28.68 -3.79
CA GLN A 270 44.40 28.04 -5.11
C GLN A 270 45.01 26.63 -5.20
N LYS A 271 44.21 25.64 -5.67
CA LYS A 271 44.24 25.13 -7.08
C LYS A 271 43.36 23.89 -7.28
N GLN A 272 42.48 23.99 -8.27
CA GLN A 272 41.93 22.87 -9.04
C GLN A 272 43.00 22.39 -10.04
N HIS A 273 43.32 21.10 -10.06
CA HIS A 273 43.52 20.26 -11.25
C HIS A 273 44.07 18.89 -10.79
N GLU A 274 43.35 17.80 -11.04
CA GLU A 274 43.91 16.62 -11.71
C GLU A 274 42.80 15.59 -11.96
N VAL A 275 42.50 15.43 -13.23
CA VAL A 275 41.86 14.26 -13.82
C VAL A 275 43.01 13.31 -14.12
N GLU A 276 43.06 12.14 -13.49
CA GLU A 276 43.89 11.06 -14.01
C GLU A 276 43.14 9.73 -13.89
N THR A 277 42.96 9.15 -15.08
CA THR A 277 42.53 7.80 -15.43
C THR A 277 43.42 6.74 -14.78
N THR A 278 42.80 5.66 -14.28
CA THR A 278 43.43 4.34 -14.25
C THR A 278 42.34 3.28 -14.40
N GLU A 279 42.26 2.75 -15.63
CA GLU A 279 41.71 1.42 -15.90
C GLU A 279 42.69 0.34 -15.42
N ASP A 280 42.15 -0.86 -15.22
CA ASP A 280 42.80 -2.16 -15.07
C ASP A 280 43.45 -2.50 -13.72
N LEU A 281 42.70 -3.25 -12.90
CA LEU A 281 43.21 -4.50 -12.33
C LEU A 281 42.08 -5.53 -12.26
N ASP A 282 42.32 -6.61 -12.99
CA ASP A 282 41.51 -7.80 -13.23
C ASP A 282 41.47 -8.74 -12.02
N SER A 283 40.55 -9.71 -12.11
CA SER A 283 40.54 -11.00 -11.39
C SER A 283 40.57 -11.01 -9.85
N ASP A 284 39.40 -11.10 -9.24
CA ASP A 284 39.06 -12.26 -8.40
C ASP A 284 37.58 -12.23 -8.04
N ALA A 285 36.79 -12.85 -8.90
CA ALA A 285 35.43 -13.27 -8.59
C ALA A 285 35.51 -14.49 -7.64
N HIS A 286 35.92 -14.25 -6.39
CA HIS A 286 35.71 -15.22 -5.33
C HIS A 286 34.26 -15.07 -4.84
N ASP A 287 33.51 -16.16 -5.01
CA ASP A 287 32.18 -16.46 -4.50
C ASP A 287 32.06 -16.17 -3.00
N ASP A 288 31.90 -14.90 -2.64
CA ASP A 288 31.65 -14.49 -1.26
C ASP A 288 30.16 -14.66 -0.98
N LYS A 289 29.78 -15.93 -0.74
CA LYS A 289 28.53 -16.29 -0.07
C LYS A 289 28.51 -15.61 1.28
N ASN A 290 28.04 -14.37 1.32
CA ASN A 290 27.83 -13.63 2.55
C ASN A 290 26.81 -14.40 3.39
N LYS A 291 27.34 -15.18 4.34
CA LYS A 291 26.61 -16.04 5.25
C LYS A 291 25.85 -15.09 6.18
N PHE A 292 24.55 -14.95 5.89
CA PHE A 292 23.65 -14.12 6.68
C PHE A 292 23.79 -14.49 8.16
N THR A 293 24.21 -13.52 8.97
CA THR A 293 24.44 -13.72 10.41
C THR A 293 23.46 -12.83 11.14
N PHE A 294 22.81 -13.31 12.22
CA PHE A 294 21.94 -12.49 13.07
C PHE A 294 22.54 -11.12 13.44
N LYS A 295 23.88 -11.04 13.50
CA LYS A 295 24.65 -9.81 13.71
C LYS A 295 24.44 -8.75 12.62
N SER A 296 24.31 -9.11 11.33
CA SER A 296 24.08 -8.14 10.24
C SER A 296 22.65 -7.58 10.28
N ALA A 297 21.66 -8.43 10.50
CA ALA A 297 20.28 -8.04 10.75
C ALA A 297 20.14 -7.06 11.94
N TRP A 298 20.83 -7.38 13.04
CA TRP A 298 20.86 -6.52 14.23
C TRP A 298 21.53 -5.16 13.97
N LEU A 299 22.61 -5.14 13.18
CA LEU A 299 23.30 -3.90 12.79
C LEU A 299 22.40 -2.98 11.96
N GLU A 300 21.63 -3.53 11.03
CA GLU A 300 20.69 -2.74 10.21
C GLU A 300 19.49 -2.25 11.01
N LEU A 301 18.92 -3.10 11.86
CA LEU A 301 17.88 -2.67 12.80
C LEU A 301 18.39 -1.52 13.69
N LYS A 302 19.62 -1.61 14.19
CA LYS A 302 20.26 -0.53 14.97
C LYS A 302 20.44 0.74 14.13
N GLY A 303 20.79 0.60 12.85
CA GLY A 303 20.85 1.72 11.89
C GLY A 303 19.50 2.40 11.72
N SER A 304 18.44 1.63 11.45
CA SER A 304 17.07 2.13 11.34
C SER A 304 16.60 2.85 12.62
N ILE A 305 16.86 2.27 13.79
CA ILE A 305 16.54 2.90 15.10
C ILE A 305 17.32 4.20 15.29
N ARG A 306 18.59 4.26 14.90
CA ARG A 306 19.39 5.49 14.98
C ARG A 306 18.80 6.59 14.09
N GLN A 307 18.28 6.24 12.92
CA GLN A 307 17.66 7.20 12.00
C GLN A 307 16.33 7.77 12.52
N TYR A 308 15.58 6.98 13.30
CA TYR A 308 14.40 7.47 14.04
C TYR A 308 14.72 8.57 15.05
N GLY A 309 15.97 8.64 15.54
CA GLY A 309 16.43 9.72 16.42
C GLY A 309 16.69 11.05 15.71
N SER A 310 16.60 11.12 14.38
CA SER A 310 16.79 12.40 13.67
C SER A 310 15.60 13.33 13.91
N LEU A 311 15.89 14.61 14.14
CA LEU A 311 14.86 15.63 14.38
C LEU A 311 13.85 15.73 13.23
N VAL A 312 14.31 15.56 11.99
CA VAL A 312 13.45 15.55 10.79
C VAL A 312 12.47 14.38 10.83
N GLN A 313 12.93 13.17 11.17
CA GLN A 313 12.05 12.00 11.24
C GLN A 313 11.04 12.14 12.37
N LEU A 314 11.44 12.68 13.52
CA LEU A 314 10.54 12.96 14.65
C LEU A 314 9.46 13.99 14.28
N LEU A 315 9.82 15.05 13.55
CA LEU A 315 8.88 16.07 13.04
C LEU A 315 7.90 15.51 12.00
N LEU A 316 8.24 14.42 11.31
CA LEU A 316 7.34 13.76 10.34
C LEU A 316 6.35 12.79 11.00
N ILE A 317 6.59 12.34 12.25
CA ILE A 317 5.70 11.39 12.95
C ILE A 317 4.24 11.88 13.00
N PRO A 318 3.94 13.15 13.37
CA PRO A 318 2.56 13.64 13.40
C PRO A 318 1.87 13.58 12.03
N VAL A 319 2.61 13.85 10.95
CA VAL A 319 2.08 13.79 9.58
C VAL A 319 1.71 12.35 9.21
N PHE A 320 2.58 11.38 9.49
CA PHE A 320 2.27 9.97 9.26
C PHE A 320 1.13 9.46 10.14
N PHE A 321 1.06 9.90 11.39
CA PHE A 321 -0.04 9.56 12.29
C PHE A 321 -1.37 10.08 11.74
N GLN A 322 -1.43 11.33 11.27
CA GLN A 322 -2.62 11.91 10.66
C GLN A 322 -3.06 11.14 9.40
N VAL A 323 -2.11 10.78 8.53
CA VAL A 323 -2.41 9.98 7.33
C VAL A 323 -2.95 8.60 7.70
N GLY A 324 -2.35 7.94 8.70
CA GLY A 324 -2.81 6.64 9.20
C GLY A 324 -4.22 6.73 9.80
N PHE A 325 -4.46 7.73 10.65
CA PHE A 325 -5.76 7.98 11.27
C PHE A 325 -6.84 8.20 10.22
N PHE A 326 -6.58 9.05 9.22
CA PHE A 326 -7.53 9.31 8.13
C PHE A 326 -7.85 8.04 7.33
N ASN A 327 -6.85 7.24 6.95
CA ASN A 327 -7.08 5.99 6.23
C ASN A 327 -7.88 4.98 7.07
N GLY A 328 -7.59 4.87 8.37
CA GLY A 328 -8.34 4.03 9.30
C GLY A 328 -9.79 4.46 9.42
N PHE A 329 -10.03 5.76 9.67
CA PHE A 329 -11.36 6.34 9.73
C PHE A 329 -12.14 6.15 8.43
N SER A 330 -11.51 6.40 7.27
CA SER A 330 -12.16 6.25 5.97
C SER A 330 -12.52 4.80 5.65
N SER A 331 -11.68 3.83 6.03
CA SER A 331 -11.90 2.42 5.69
C SER A 331 -12.81 1.68 6.67
N SER A 332 -12.94 2.16 7.92
CA SER A 332 -13.76 1.53 8.96
C SER A 332 -15.08 2.27 9.21
N GLU A 333 -15.01 3.57 9.45
CA GLU A 333 -16.15 4.35 9.97
C GLU A 333 -16.99 4.93 8.85
N ILE A 334 -16.38 5.50 7.81
CA ILE A 334 -17.14 6.03 6.68
C ILE A 334 -17.93 4.90 5.99
N THR A 335 -17.33 3.73 5.85
CA THR A 335 -17.95 2.58 5.19
C THR A 335 -19.09 2.00 6.02
N ARG A 336 -18.91 1.80 7.33
CA ARG A 336 -19.95 1.28 8.22
C ARG A 336 -20.99 2.34 8.59
N ALA A 337 -20.59 3.37 9.34
CA ALA A 337 -21.49 4.30 10.02
C ALA A 337 -22.17 5.28 9.05
N TYR A 338 -21.51 5.67 7.96
CA TYR A 338 -22.04 6.67 7.02
C TYR A 338 -22.59 6.06 5.74
N ALA A 339 -21.84 5.19 5.07
CA ALA A 339 -22.26 4.63 3.79
C ALA A 339 -23.27 3.50 3.98
N SER A 340 -22.91 2.46 4.74
CA SER A 340 -23.78 1.28 4.88
C SER A 340 -25.01 1.57 5.71
N CYS A 341 -24.86 2.22 6.87
CA CYS A 341 -25.98 2.52 7.76
C CYS A 341 -27.06 3.36 7.04
N VAL A 342 -26.67 4.37 6.26
CA VAL A 342 -27.60 5.31 5.62
C VAL A 342 -28.11 4.82 4.26
N PHE A 343 -27.23 4.31 3.41
CA PHE A 343 -27.54 4.01 2.00
C PHE A 343 -27.51 2.52 1.66
N GLY A 344 -27.13 1.67 2.62
CA GLY A 344 -26.91 0.25 2.41
C GLY A 344 -25.52 -0.09 1.89
N VAL A 345 -25.11 -1.34 2.09
CA VAL A 345 -23.78 -1.85 1.77
C VAL A 345 -23.44 -1.78 0.27
N SER A 346 -24.45 -1.78 -0.61
CA SER A 346 -24.25 -1.65 -2.06
C SER A 346 -23.56 -0.34 -2.43
N GLN A 347 -23.79 0.73 -1.66
CA GLN A 347 -23.26 2.07 -1.92
C GLN A 347 -21.86 2.31 -1.33
N VAL A 348 -21.32 1.36 -0.56
CA VAL A 348 -19.96 1.48 0.01
C VAL A 348 -18.92 1.58 -1.10
N GLY A 349 -19.08 0.78 -2.16
CA GLY A 349 -18.17 0.79 -3.31
C GLY A 349 -18.11 2.16 -3.99
N ILE A 350 -19.25 2.76 -4.32
CA ILE A 350 -19.26 4.08 -4.97
C ILE A 350 -18.71 5.18 -4.04
N SER A 351 -19.02 5.13 -2.75
CA SER A 351 -18.49 6.07 -1.75
C SER A 351 -16.97 6.04 -1.71
N MET A 352 -16.37 4.85 -1.64
CA MET A 352 -14.91 4.71 -1.58
C MET A 352 -14.23 5.01 -2.91
N ALA A 353 -14.88 4.71 -4.05
CA ALA A 353 -14.38 5.10 -5.36
C ALA A 353 -14.34 6.63 -5.53
N ILE A 354 -15.36 7.34 -5.04
CA ILE A 354 -15.39 8.81 -5.03
C ILE A 354 -14.25 9.35 -4.16
N THR A 355 -14.10 8.86 -2.92
CA THR A 355 -13.00 9.28 -2.02
C THR A 355 -11.63 9.10 -2.67
N ALA A 356 -11.37 7.95 -3.29
CA ALA A 356 -10.10 7.68 -3.98
C ALA A 356 -9.89 8.60 -5.21
N THR A 357 -10.96 8.92 -5.94
CA THR A 357 -10.91 9.86 -7.07
C THR A 357 -10.53 11.27 -6.60
N PHE A 358 -11.17 11.77 -5.55
CA PHE A 358 -10.85 13.08 -4.98
C PHE A 358 -9.43 13.13 -4.38
N ALA A 359 -8.98 12.05 -3.74
CA ALA A 359 -7.59 11.92 -3.28
C ALA A 359 -6.58 11.98 -4.44
N THR A 360 -6.92 11.37 -5.58
CA THR A 360 -6.09 11.41 -6.79
C THR A 360 -6.06 12.81 -7.41
N VAL A 361 -7.22 13.44 -7.59
CA VAL A 361 -7.32 14.80 -8.16
C VAL A 361 -6.62 15.83 -7.28
N SER A 362 -6.82 15.77 -5.96
CA SER A 362 -6.14 16.65 -5.02
C SER A 362 -4.63 16.49 -5.07
N SER A 363 -4.11 15.25 -5.16
CA SER A 363 -2.66 15.01 -5.32
C SER A 363 -2.09 15.65 -6.59
N LEU A 364 -2.83 15.61 -7.71
CA LEU A 364 -2.42 16.25 -8.96
C LEU A 364 -2.42 17.78 -8.87
N ILE A 365 -3.41 18.35 -8.16
CA ILE A 365 -3.50 19.79 -7.91
C ILE A 365 -2.36 20.22 -6.99
N SER A 366 -2.18 19.56 -5.86
CA SER A 366 -1.11 19.84 -4.89
C SER A 366 0.27 19.78 -5.54
N GLY A 367 0.53 18.79 -6.41
CA GLY A 367 1.80 18.71 -7.14
C GLY A 367 2.06 19.95 -8.02
N LYS A 368 1.04 20.46 -8.72
CA LYS A 368 1.16 21.70 -9.51
C LYS A 368 1.29 22.94 -8.64
N VAL A 369 0.57 23.00 -7.52
CA VAL A 369 0.62 24.13 -6.58
C VAL A 369 1.99 24.21 -5.91
N CYS A 370 2.52 23.11 -5.38
CA CYS A 370 3.87 23.06 -4.80
C CYS A 370 4.96 23.46 -5.81
N SER A 371 4.79 23.11 -7.10
CA SER A 371 5.73 23.55 -8.14
C SER A 371 5.75 25.07 -8.36
N ARG A 372 4.68 25.78 -7.97
CA ARG A 372 4.57 27.25 -8.07
C ARG A 372 4.95 27.99 -6.79
N PHE A 373 4.61 27.45 -5.63
CA PHE A 373 4.74 28.15 -4.35
C PHE A 373 5.93 27.70 -3.50
N GLY A 374 6.74 26.75 -3.99
CA GLY A 374 7.83 26.14 -3.23
C GLY A 374 7.37 24.90 -2.44
N ARG A 375 8.36 24.14 -1.96
CA ARG A 375 8.14 22.91 -1.16
C ARG A 375 7.64 23.20 0.24
#